data_AF-A0AA39L9N2-F1
#
_entry.id   AF-A0AA39L9N2-F1
#
_cell.length_a   1.000
_cell.length_b   1.000
_cell.length_c   1.000
_cell.angle_alpha   90.00
_cell.angle_beta   90.00
_cell.angle_gamma   90.00
#
_symmetry.space_group_name_H-M   'P 1'
#
loop_
_entity.id
_entity.type
_entity.pdbx_description
1 polymer ?
#
loop_
_entity_poly.entity_id
_entity_poly.type
_entity_poly.pdbx_seq_one_letter_code
_entity_poly.pdbx_strand_id
1 'polypeptide(L)'
;MVQGLSTRDAGEPPKGLLMDGVSVWWITFSTIWTAILIGGMVFLYTRRKMPILRIRGLPLSFGAVVLLHIYWLAVQWGYTYGHLMPAYVEFWIMGLWLPFGIALFHASNSRFLYVAQAQKRYLSSNSEPLNRAPRSKTLWGRFRAMDYTNRMLLLVCMGMVFQFFLTVVMFLVSKKFHPSFGISGTEVTGSPNEVKVESGRGWEWWPSVFWQCFWAWIVAPIILWQARDLHDSLGWRFQTIACCISNLHAAPMWLVALYVPQMAPVNRYWIPPQWIALSIMLLEIFTIFLPCWEVLKAQSLRQETLDSIARWEARNNSGGAGTSVETGSTYASWKKGRSKRAVSVKSSSNSSILTMDALEHTLTKNPEPLQHFSALRDFSGENIAFLTRIAKWRNQFYPRVGSGDRQSSIKPTDVNIRECFEVALRIYIDFVSSRGAEFQVNLSSTDFKKLEAVFEDAARVVYGEETTPDPATPFETANWRIGSEKTALHSNGSEDAIMSPSEQQGVTMDNIHYWGEIPENFDEAVFDNAETSIKYLVLTNTWPKFVKERRSLDSLAALESGL
;
A
#
# COMPACT_ATOMS: atom_id res chain seq x y z
N MET A 1 -25.80 -18.37 -16.80
CA MET A 1 -25.85 -17.18 -17.69
C MET A 1 -27.11 -17.02 -18.58
N VAL A 2 -28.15 -17.88 -18.54
CA VAL A 2 -29.04 -18.08 -19.72
C VAL A 2 -30.53 -17.73 -19.51
N GLN A 3 -30.92 -16.92 -18.51
CA GLN A 3 -32.34 -16.53 -18.39
C GLN A 3 -32.84 -15.61 -19.52
N GLY A 4 -31.93 -15.01 -20.30
CA GLY A 4 -32.29 -14.08 -21.36
C GLY A 4 -32.66 -14.64 -22.73
N LEU A 5 -32.28 -15.89 -23.00
CA LEU A 5 -32.48 -16.49 -24.33
C LEU A 5 -33.78 -17.31 -24.42
N SER A 6 -34.47 -17.52 -23.30
CA SER A 6 -35.66 -18.38 -23.20
C SER A 6 -36.96 -17.77 -23.77
N THR A 7 -36.92 -16.56 -24.34
CA THR A 7 -38.14 -15.89 -24.86
C THR A 7 -38.05 -15.44 -26.33
N ARG A 8 -36.97 -15.77 -27.04
CA ARG A 8 -36.92 -15.62 -28.50
C ARG A 8 -37.37 -16.93 -29.14
N ASP A 9 -38.69 -17.07 -29.21
CA ASP A 9 -39.44 -18.12 -29.89
C ASP A 9 -39.15 -19.55 -29.42
N ALA A 10 -40.16 -20.42 -29.50
CA ALA A 10 -40.04 -21.85 -29.25
C ALA A 10 -39.25 -22.53 -30.40
N GLY A 11 -38.02 -22.06 -30.66
CA GLY A 11 -37.11 -22.53 -31.69
C GLY A 11 -35.78 -23.02 -31.11
N GLU A 12 -35.10 -23.90 -31.84
CA GLU A 12 -33.79 -24.43 -31.47
C GLU A 12 -32.80 -23.30 -31.09
N PRO A 13 -31.97 -23.49 -30.05
CA PRO A 13 -30.92 -22.53 -29.72
C PRO A 13 -29.99 -22.35 -30.93
N PRO A 14 -29.54 -21.12 -31.21
CA PRO A 14 -28.71 -20.84 -32.37
C PRO A 14 -27.42 -21.65 -32.33
N LYS A 15 -27.10 -22.34 -33.43
CA LYS A 15 -25.96 -23.27 -33.54
C LYS A 15 -24.58 -22.57 -33.55
N GLY A 16 -24.55 -21.24 -33.62
CA GLY A 16 -23.34 -20.42 -33.66
C GLY A 16 -23.37 -19.26 -32.66
N LEU A 17 -22.37 -18.39 -32.73
CA LEU A 17 -22.30 -17.18 -31.90
C LEU A 17 -23.51 -16.28 -32.17
N LEU A 18 -24.08 -15.74 -31.10
CA LEU A 18 -25.11 -14.71 -31.21
C LEU A 18 -24.43 -13.41 -31.62
N MET A 19 -24.63 -12.98 -32.87
CA MET A 19 -24.04 -11.75 -33.40
C MET A 19 -25.13 -10.75 -33.77
N ASP A 20 -25.85 -10.28 -32.76
CA ASP A 20 -26.81 -9.18 -32.87
C ASP A 20 -26.23 -7.86 -32.29
N GLY A 21 -26.99 -6.76 -32.41
CA GLY A 21 -26.52 -5.44 -31.96
C GLY A 21 -26.15 -5.38 -30.47
N VAL A 22 -26.77 -6.22 -29.63
CA VAL A 22 -26.49 -6.33 -28.19
C VAL A 22 -25.11 -6.96 -27.98
N SER A 23 -24.81 -8.02 -28.71
CA SER A 23 -23.50 -8.69 -28.68
C SER A 23 -22.39 -7.77 -29.16
N VAL A 24 -22.61 -7.05 -30.26
CA VAL A 24 -21.65 -6.05 -30.77
C VAL A 24 -21.38 -4.96 -29.73
N TRP A 25 -22.42 -4.50 -29.03
CA TRP A 25 -22.26 -3.50 -27.97
C TRP A 25 -21.39 -4.02 -26.82
N TRP A 26 -21.68 -5.21 -26.28
CA TRP A 26 -20.90 -5.79 -25.17
C TRP A 26 -19.44 -6.05 -25.55
N ILE A 27 -19.18 -6.53 -26.76
CA ILE A 27 -17.81 -6.74 -27.27
C ILE A 27 -17.07 -5.40 -27.43
N THR A 28 -17.73 -4.40 -28.01
CA THR A 28 -17.12 -3.07 -28.20
C THR A 28 -16.84 -2.40 -26.85
N PHE A 29 -17.81 -2.43 -25.94
CA PHE A 29 -17.69 -1.88 -24.60
C PHE A 29 -16.55 -2.55 -23.82
N SER A 30 -16.51 -3.88 -23.81
CA SER A 30 -15.44 -4.63 -23.14
C SER A 30 -14.06 -4.36 -23.73
N THR A 31 -13.95 -4.25 -25.06
CA THR A 31 -12.68 -3.93 -25.73
C THR A 31 -12.18 -2.53 -25.35
N ILE A 32 -13.05 -1.53 -25.42
CA ILE A 32 -12.71 -0.15 -25.04
C ILE A 32 -12.32 -0.09 -23.56
N TRP A 33 -13.10 -0.71 -22.69
CA TRP A 33 -12.85 -0.71 -21.25
C TRP A 33 -11.51 -1.38 -20.90
N THR A 34 -11.21 -2.52 -21.52
CA THR A 34 -9.93 -3.22 -21.37
C THR A 34 -8.76 -2.32 -21.77
N ALA A 35 -8.86 -1.62 -22.90
CA ALA A 35 -7.81 -0.71 -23.35
C ALA A 35 -7.57 0.45 -22.37
N ILE A 36 -8.64 1.05 -21.83
CA ILE A 36 -8.55 2.12 -20.82
C ILE A 36 -7.91 1.57 -19.53
N LEU A 37 -8.34 0.40 -19.08
CA LEU A 37 -7.81 -0.24 -17.88
C LEU A 37 -6.32 -0.54 -17.99
N ILE A 38 -5.89 -1.16 -19.10
CA ILE A 38 -4.49 -1.43 -19.41
C ILE A 38 -3.70 -0.12 -19.45
N GLY A 39 -4.24 0.93 -20.10
CA GLY A 39 -3.62 2.26 -20.11
C GLY A 39 -3.38 2.82 -18.70
N GLY A 40 -4.36 2.69 -17.81
CA GLY A 40 -4.24 3.07 -16.41
C GLY A 40 -3.18 2.25 -15.65
N MET A 41 -3.17 0.92 -15.83
CA MET A 41 -2.18 0.04 -15.21
C MET A 41 -0.76 0.34 -15.70
N VAL A 42 -0.57 0.58 -17.00
CA VAL A 42 0.73 0.97 -17.58
C VAL A 42 1.19 2.33 -17.04
N PHE A 43 0.28 3.31 -16.92
CA PHE A 43 0.60 4.61 -16.32
C PHE A 43 1.10 4.46 -14.87
N LEU A 44 0.44 3.64 -14.05
CA LEU A 44 0.88 3.36 -12.68
C LEU A 44 2.21 2.59 -12.64
N TYR A 45 2.39 1.61 -13.53
CA TYR A 45 3.60 0.78 -13.59
C TYR A 45 4.85 1.59 -13.95
N THR A 46 4.74 2.51 -14.91
CA THR A 46 5.84 3.40 -15.32
C THR A 46 6.25 4.35 -14.19
N ARG A 47 5.29 4.77 -13.34
CA ARG A 47 5.52 5.67 -12.20
C ARG A 47 5.67 4.95 -10.86
N ARG A 48 5.81 3.62 -10.85
CA ARG A 48 5.86 2.78 -9.62
C ARG A 48 6.91 3.19 -8.58
N LYS A 49 7.95 3.91 -8.98
CA LYS A 49 9.01 4.42 -8.11
C LYS A 49 8.55 5.56 -7.19
N MET A 50 7.41 6.18 -7.47
CA MET A 50 6.86 7.24 -6.61
C MET A 50 6.45 6.67 -5.24
N PRO A 51 6.75 7.35 -4.11
CA PRO A 51 6.42 6.86 -2.77
C PRO A 51 4.93 6.48 -2.60
N ILE A 52 4.02 7.29 -3.15
CA ILE A 52 2.57 7.07 -3.13
C ILE A 52 2.15 5.73 -3.76
N LEU A 53 2.89 5.23 -4.74
CA LEU A 53 2.61 3.95 -5.40
C LEU A 53 3.39 2.80 -4.78
N ARG A 54 4.63 3.05 -4.33
CA ARG A 54 5.48 2.03 -3.68
C ARG A 54 4.83 1.49 -2.42
N ILE A 55 4.22 2.36 -1.60
CA ILE A 55 3.57 1.96 -0.35
C ILE A 55 2.35 1.05 -0.57
N ARG A 56 1.67 1.20 -1.72
CA ARG A 56 0.46 0.45 -2.08
C ARG A 56 0.73 -1.00 -2.52
N GLY A 57 1.95 -1.31 -2.97
CA GLY A 57 2.29 -2.67 -3.42
C GLY A 57 1.55 -3.09 -4.71
N LEU A 58 1.82 -2.38 -5.81
CA LEU A 58 1.15 -2.57 -7.11
C LEU A 58 1.03 -4.02 -7.62
N PRO A 59 2.03 -4.93 -7.47
CA PRO A 59 1.93 -6.27 -8.03
C PRO A 59 0.70 -7.05 -7.54
N LEU A 60 0.37 -6.95 -6.25
CA LEU A 60 -0.76 -7.64 -5.65
C LEU A 60 -2.09 -7.06 -6.13
N SER A 61 -2.18 -5.73 -6.19
CA SER A 61 -3.35 -5.03 -6.73
C SER A 61 -3.57 -5.34 -8.21
N PHE A 62 -2.50 -5.40 -9.01
CA PHE A 62 -2.59 -5.75 -10.43
C PHE A 62 -2.98 -7.21 -10.63
N GLY A 63 -2.42 -8.13 -9.84
CA GLY A 63 -2.83 -9.54 -9.89
C GLY A 63 -4.32 -9.71 -9.58
N ALA A 64 -4.82 -9.00 -8.57
CA ALA A 64 -6.25 -8.98 -8.24
C ALA A 64 -7.10 -8.43 -9.40
N VAL A 65 -6.74 -7.26 -9.92
CA VAL A 65 -7.45 -6.59 -11.03
C VAL A 65 -7.45 -7.46 -12.28
N VAL A 66 -6.33 -8.08 -12.66
CA VAL A 66 -6.25 -8.95 -13.84
C VAL A 66 -7.17 -10.16 -13.70
N LEU A 67 -7.17 -10.85 -12.56
CA LEU A 67 -8.06 -12.00 -12.35
C LEU A 67 -9.54 -11.60 -12.39
N LEU A 68 -9.88 -10.50 -11.71
CA LEU A 68 -11.26 -9.97 -11.73
C LEU A 68 -11.67 -9.51 -13.13
N HIS A 69 -10.74 -8.91 -13.89
CA HIS A 69 -11.00 -8.43 -15.24
C HIS A 69 -11.18 -9.58 -16.25
N ILE A 70 -10.42 -10.66 -16.12
CA ILE A 70 -10.61 -11.87 -16.94
C ILE A 70 -12.00 -12.47 -16.69
N TYR A 71 -12.43 -12.53 -15.42
CA TYR A 71 -13.79 -12.90 -15.09
C TYR A 71 -14.83 -11.93 -15.67
N TRP A 72 -14.59 -10.63 -15.53
CA TRP A 72 -15.46 -9.59 -16.07
C TRP A 72 -15.64 -9.73 -17.58
N LEU A 73 -14.56 -9.95 -18.33
CA LEU A 73 -14.57 -10.19 -19.77
C LEU A 73 -15.40 -11.42 -20.14
N ALA A 74 -15.18 -12.54 -19.44
CA ALA A 74 -15.97 -13.74 -19.67
C ALA A 74 -17.47 -13.52 -19.44
N VAL A 75 -17.82 -12.70 -18.44
CA VAL A 75 -19.21 -12.31 -18.16
C VAL A 75 -19.77 -11.39 -19.25
N GLN A 76 -19.03 -10.38 -19.72
CA GLN A 76 -19.54 -9.49 -20.77
C GLN A 76 -19.79 -10.21 -22.09
N TRP A 77 -18.97 -11.20 -22.40
CA TRP A 77 -19.12 -12.01 -23.61
C TRP A 77 -20.07 -13.19 -23.40
N GLY A 78 -20.53 -13.42 -22.17
CA GLY A 78 -21.47 -14.48 -21.81
C GLY A 78 -22.80 -14.38 -22.55
N TYR A 79 -23.21 -13.19 -22.97
CA TYR A 79 -24.38 -13.01 -23.84
C TYR A 79 -24.16 -13.63 -25.24
N THR A 80 -22.95 -13.49 -25.79
CA THR A 80 -22.59 -13.88 -27.16
C THR A 80 -22.38 -15.39 -27.31
N TYR A 81 -21.68 -16.02 -26.34
CA TYR A 81 -21.30 -17.44 -26.42
C TYR A 81 -21.86 -18.30 -25.28
N GLY A 82 -22.54 -17.73 -24.27
CA GLY A 82 -22.97 -18.47 -23.08
C GLY A 82 -23.93 -19.62 -23.38
N HIS A 83 -24.71 -19.54 -24.46
CA HIS A 83 -25.57 -20.65 -24.91
C HIS A 83 -24.79 -21.83 -25.52
N LEU A 84 -23.54 -21.63 -25.92
CA LEU A 84 -22.63 -22.69 -26.39
C LEU A 84 -21.75 -23.24 -25.25
N MET A 85 -21.54 -22.45 -24.20
CA MET A 85 -20.66 -22.83 -23.09
C MET A 85 -21.21 -24.03 -22.30
N PRO A 86 -20.40 -25.08 -22.05
CA PRO A 86 -20.76 -26.18 -21.16
C PRO A 86 -20.87 -25.71 -19.69
N ALA A 87 -21.77 -26.33 -18.93
CA ALA A 87 -22.03 -25.99 -17.53
C ALA A 87 -20.79 -26.10 -16.63
N TYR A 88 -19.93 -27.09 -16.86
CA TYR A 88 -18.70 -27.26 -16.08
C TYR A 88 -17.73 -26.10 -16.28
N VAL A 89 -17.67 -25.49 -17.49
CA VAL A 89 -16.81 -24.32 -17.75
C VAL A 89 -17.31 -23.12 -16.96
N GLU A 90 -18.63 -22.88 -16.94
CA GLU A 90 -19.26 -21.83 -16.13
C GLU A 90 -18.91 -22.01 -14.64
N PHE A 91 -18.97 -23.25 -14.16
CA PHE A 91 -18.62 -23.61 -12.77
C PHE A 91 -17.18 -23.24 -12.41
N TRP A 92 -16.21 -23.60 -13.25
CA TRP A 92 -14.79 -23.30 -12.97
C TRP A 92 -14.48 -21.81 -13.04
N ILE A 93 -15.05 -21.09 -14.00
CA ILE A 93 -14.87 -19.63 -14.15
C ILE A 93 -15.34 -18.90 -12.89
N MET A 94 -16.58 -19.17 -12.46
CA MET A 94 -17.21 -18.56 -11.29
C MET A 94 -16.62 -19.08 -9.97
N GLY A 95 -16.17 -20.34 -9.95
CA GLY A 95 -15.62 -21.03 -8.78
C GLY A 95 -14.18 -20.65 -8.43
N LEU A 96 -13.41 -20.14 -9.40
CA LEU A 96 -11.99 -19.80 -9.22
C LEU A 96 -11.69 -18.33 -9.43
N TRP A 97 -11.96 -17.76 -10.61
CA TRP A 97 -11.44 -16.43 -10.97
C TRP A 97 -11.99 -15.34 -10.05
N LEU A 98 -13.28 -15.40 -9.74
CA LEU A 98 -13.95 -14.46 -8.87
C LEU A 98 -13.46 -14.53 -7.40
N PRO A 99 -13.50 -15.68 -6.70
CA PRO A 99 -13.00 -15.74 -5.33
C PRO A 99 -11.50 -15.49 -5.22
N PHE A 100 -10.70 -15.90 -6.21
CA PHE A 100 -9.25 -15.63 -6.21
C PHE A 100 -8.96 -14.13 -6.40
N GLY A 101 -9.66 -13.50 -7.35
CA GLY A 101 -9.56 -12.05 -7.56
C GLY A 101 -9.94 -11.26 -6.31
N ILE A 102 -11.05 -11.64 -5.65
CA ILE A 102 -11.49 -11.02 -4.38
C ILE A 102 -10.46 -11.26 -3.26
N ALA A 103 -9.91 -12.47 -3.14
CA ALA A 103 -8.93 -12.80 -2.11
C ALA A 103 -7.64 -11.95 -2.26
N LEU A 104 -7.09 -11.85 -3.47
CA LEU A 104 -5.94 -10.99 -3.75
C LEU A 104 -6.27 -9.50 -3.52
N PHE A 105 -7.50 -9.09 -3.86
CA PHE A 105 -7.95 -7.72 -3.63
C PHE A 105 -7.99 -7.37 -2.14
N HIS A 106 -8.51 -8.28 -1.30
CA HIS A 106 -8.49 -8.10 0.16
C HIS A 106 -7.07 -8.04 0.71
N ALA A 107 -6.18 -8.91 0.23
CA ALA A 107 -4.77 -8.90 0.60
C ALA A 107 -4.11 -7.54 0.28
N SER A 108 -4.44 -6.97 -0.88
CA SER A 108 -3.97 -5.64 -1.29
C SER A 108 -4.51 -4.53 -0.39
N ASN A 109 -5.77 -4.60 0.02
CA ASN A 109 -6.39 -3.57 0.87
C ASN A 109 -6.00 -3.68 2.35
N SER A 110 -5.77 -4.89 2.88
CA SER A 110 -5.35 -5.06 4.28
C SER A 110 -3.98 -4.41 4.56
N ARG A 111 -3.15 -4.27 3.52
CA ARG A 111 -1.87 -3.55 3.59
C ARG A 111 -2.04 -2.10 4.06
N PHE A 112 -3.13 -1.44 3.71
CA PHE A 112 -3.44 -0.08 4.17
C PHE A 112 -3.48 0.01 5.70
N LEU A 113 -4.25 -0.88 6.33
CA LEU A 113 -4.45 -0.88 7.78
C LEU A 113 -3.15 -1.19 8.51
N TYR A 114 -2.35 -2.12 7.98
CA TYR A 114 -1.02 -2.41 8.52
C TYR A 114 -0.10 -1.20 8.47
N VAL A 115 0.01 -0.56 7.30
CA VAL A 115 0.84 0.64 7.13
C VAL A 115 0.40 1.75 8.09
N ALA A 116 -0.91 2.01 8.19
CA ALA A 116 -1.44 3.02 9.10
C ALA A 116 -1.12 2.72 10.58
N GLN A 117 -1.21 1.46 11.00
CA GLN A 117 -0.86 1.04 12.36
C GLN A 117 0.64 1.11 12.64
N ALA A 118 1.47 0.72 11.67
CA ALA A 118 2.92 0.76 11.81
C ALA A 118 3.43 2.21 11.84
N GLN A 119 2.88 3.09 11.00
CA GLN A 119 3.23 4.52 10.98
C GLN A 119 2.84 5.27 12.28
N LYS A 120 1.78 4.83 12.99
CA LYS A 120 1.44 5.37 14.32
C LYS A 120 2.58 5.28 15.34
N ARG A 121 3.50 4.34 15.18
CA ARG A 121 4.66 4.17 16.08
C ARG A 121 5.60 5.38 16.06
N TYR A 122 5.65 6.10 14.94
CA TYR A 122 6.45 7.32 14.83
C TYR A 122 5.87 8.50 15.62
N LEU A 123 4.70 8.38 16.25
CA LEU A 123 4.17 9.39 17.18
C LEU A 123 4.77 9.25 18.58
N SER A 124 5.14 8.04 18.99
CA SER A 124 5.73 7.79 20.29
C SER A 124 7.23 8.09 20.28
N SER A 125 7.66 9.11 21.04
CA SER A 125 9.08 9.47 21.20
C SER A 125 9.89 8.36 21.91
N ASN A 126 9.23 7.46 22.63
CA ASN A 126 9.81 6.27 23.28
C ASN A 126 9.39 5.00 22.54
N SER A 127 9.57 4.98 21.22
CA SER A 127 9.35 3.75 20.45
C SER A 127 10.36 2.72 20.96
N GLU A 128 9.91 1.83 21.84
CA GLU A 128 10.63 0.62 22.24
C GLU A 128 11.23 -0.01 20.97
N PRO A 129 12.52 -0.37 20.99
CA PRO A 129 13.15 -0.99 19.83
C PRO A 129 12.33 -2.21 19.42
N LEU A 130 12.36 -2.53 18.13
CA LEU A 130 11.66 -3.68 17.58
C LEU A 130 12.05 -4.92 18.40
N ASN A 131 11.21 -5.33 19.35
CA ASN A 131 11.36 -6.58 20.06
C ASN A 131 11.19 -7.68 19.02
N ARG A 132 12.28 -8.07 18.36
CA ARG A 132 12.31 -9.27 17.53
C ARG A 132 11.98 -10.41 18.47
N ALA A 133 10.77 -10.92 18.33
CA ALA A 133 10.33 -12.09 19.08
C ALA A 133 11.41 -13.18 18.88
N PRO A 134 11.89 -13.82 19.96
CA PRO A 134 12.92 -14.84 19.84
C PRO A 134 12.49 -15.88 18.81
N ARG A 135 13.43 -16.31 17.95
CA ARG A 135 13.19 -17.35 16.93
C ARG A 135 12.68 -18.61 17.61
N SER A 136 11.36 -18.76 17.62
CA SER A 136 10.69 -19.92 18.19
C SER A 136 10.88 -21.11 17.26
N LYS A 137 11.19 -22.28 17.83
CA LYS A 137 11.32 -23.54 17.10
C LYS A 137 9.96 -24.07 16.61
N THR A 138 8.85 -23.52 17.10
CA THR A 138 7.49 -23.95 16.77
C THR A 138 6.98 -23.29 15.47
N LEU A 139 6.24 -24.04 14.63
CA LEU A 139 5.64 -23.50 13.39
C LEU A 139 4.78 -22.25 13.64
N TRP A 140 4.05 -22.23 14.75
CA TRP A 140 3.24 -21.08 15.16
C TRP A 140 4.09 -19.86 15.54
N GLY A 141 5.23 -20.08 16.21
CA GLY A 141 6.15 -19.03 16.56
C GLY A 141 6.90 -18.47 15.35
N ARG A 142 7.24 -19.32 14.37
CA ARG A 142 7.76 -18.89 13.07
C ARG A 142 6.73 -18.07 12.29
N PHE A 143 5.47 -18.49 12.27
CA PHE A 143 4.38 -17.74 11.64
C PHE A 143 4.17 -16.35 12.24
N ARG A 144 4.28 -16.23 13.58
CA ARG A 144 4.17 -14.95 14.29
C ARG A 144 5.39 -14.05 14.09
N ALA A 145 6.56 -14.63 13.81
CA ALA A 145 7.80 -13.91 13.55
C ALA A 145 7.96 -13.44 12.09
N MET A 146 7.09 -13.86 11.17
CA MET A 146 7.13 -13.41 9.77
C MET A 146 6.65 -11.96 9.63
N ASP A 147 7.27 -11.24 8.69
CA ASP A 147 6.80 -9.94 8.24
C ASP A 147 5.32 -9.99 7.84
N TYR A 148 4.60 -8.90 8.12
CA TYR A 148 3.17 -8.81 7.85
C TYR A 148 2.83 -9.16 6.40
N THR A 149 3.63 -8.70 5.43
CA THR A 149 3.41 -8.96 4.01
C THR A 149 3.49 -10.46 3.70
N ASN A 150 4.48 -11.16 4.24
CA ASN A 150 4.67 -12.60 4.02
C ASN A 150 3.58 -13.41 4.73
N ARG A 151 3.23 -13.03 5.96
CA ARG A 151 2.13 -13.63 6.72
C ARG A 151 0.80 -13.48 5.98
N MET A 152 0.51 -12.29 5.44
CA MET A 152 -0.70 -12.02 4.67
C MET A 152 -0.72 -12.86 3.38
N LEU A 153 0.38 -12.87 2.62
CA LEU A 153 0.48 -13.65 1.39
C LEU A 153 0.26 -15.14 1.66
N LEU A 154 0.88 -15.69 2.71
CA LEU A 154 0.69 -17.08 3.11
C LEU A 154 -0.77 -17.38 3.46
N LEU A 155 -1.43 -16.53 4.25
CA LEU A 155 -2.84 -16.70 4.62
C LEU A 155 -3.76 -16.66 3.39
N VAL A 156 -3.50 -15.75 2.46
CA VAL A 156 -4.27 -15.61 1.22
C VAL A 156 -4.06 -16.81 0.31
N CYS A 157 -2.82 -17.28 0.14
CA CYS A 157 -2.50 -18.50 -0.59
C CYS A 157 -3.17 -19.73 0.04
N MET A 158 -3.13 -19.88 1.37
CA MET A 158 -3.84 -20.95 2.07
C MET A 158 -5.35 -20.88 1.83
N GLY A 159 -5.95 -19.68 1.89
CA GLY A 159 -7.35 -19.47 1.58
C GLY A 159 -7.71 -19.82 0.14
N MET A 160 -6.87 -19.47 -0.83
CA MET A 160 -7.04 -19.83 -2.24
C MET A 160 -6.93 -21.34 -2.47
N VAL A 161 -5.98 -22.02 -1.84
CA VAL A 161 -5.86 -23.49 -1.89
C VAL A 161 -7.08 -24.16 -1.26
N PHE A 162 -7.56 -23.65 -0.12
CA PHE A 162 -8.77 -24.15 0.51
C PHE A 162 -9.99 -23.95 -0.37
N GLN A 163 -10.15 -22.78 -0.99
CA GLN A 163 -11.21 -22.52 -1.97
C GLN A 163 -11.11 -23.48 -3.16
N PHE A 164 -9.92 -23.66 -3.74
CA PHE A 164 -9.71 -24.61 -4.83
C PHE A 164 -10.14 -26.02 -4.46
N PHE A 165 -9.73 -26.48 -3.27
CA PHE A 165 -10.12 -27.77 -2.74
C PHE A 165 -11.65 -27.89 -2.60
N LEU A 166 -12.33 -26.89 -2.03
CA LEU A 166 -13.79 -26.87 -1.94
C LEU A 166 -14.45 -26.92 -3.32
N THR A 167 -13.97 -26.15 -4.29
CA THR A 167 -14.48 -26.14 -5.67
C THR A 167 -14.30 -27.52 -6.33
N VAL A 168 -13.14 -28.17 -6.16
CA VAL A 168 -12.89 -29.53 -6.66
C VAL A 168 -13.85 -30.53 -6.01
N VAL A 169 -14.01 -30.51 -4.68
CA VAL A 169 -14.93 -31.41 -3.98
C VAL A 169 -16.35 -31.23 -4.47
N MET A 170 -16.82 -29.99 -4.60
CA MET A 170 -18.18 -29.70 -5.12
C MET A 170 -18.37 -30.19 -6.55
N PHE A 171 -17.35 -30.00 -7.40
CA PHE A 171 -17.35 -30.50 -8.77
C PHE A 171 -17.49 -32.03 -8.82
N LEU A 172 -16.72 -32.73 -7.99
CA LEU A 172 -16.70 -34.19 -7.98
C LEU A 172 -17.96 -34.82 -7.37
N VAL A 173 -18.56 -34.16 -6.38
CA VAL A 173 -19.76 -34.63 -5.68
C VAL A 173 -21.01 -34.44 -6.52
N SER A 174 -21.11 -33.36 -7.29
CA SER A 174 -22.30 -33.05 -8.07
C SER A 174 -22.33 -33.77 -9.42
N LYS A 175 -23.33 -34.63 -9.60
CA LYS A 175 -23.61 -35.36 -10.85
C LYS A 175 -24.12 -34.44 -11.97
N LYS A 176 -24.33 -33.16 -11.66
CA LYS A 176 -24.72 -32.11 -12.59
C LYS A 176 -23.69 -31.81 -13.67
N PHE A 177 -22.41 -31.98 -13.37
CA PHE A 177 -21.32 -31.70 -14.29
C PHE A 177 -20.77 -32.97 -14.98
N HIS A 178 -21.20 -34.15 -14.52
CA HIS A 178 -20.65 -35.44 -14.91
C HIS A 178 -21.75 -36.49 -15.15
N PRO A 179 -21.85 -37.07 -16.35
CA PRO A 179 -22.85 -38.10 -16.63
C PRO A 179 -22.64 -39.41 -15.86
N SER A 180 -21.40 -39.72 -15.48
CA SER A 180 -20.99 -41.06 -15.01
C SER A 180 -20.68 -41.18 -13.52
N PHE A 181 -20.52 -40.07 -12.78
CA PHE A 181 -20.14 -40.11 -11.36
C PHE A 181 -20.71 -38.91 -10.58
N GLY A 182 -20.91 -39.09 -9.27
CA GLY A 182 -21.50 -38.10 -8.36
C GLY A 182 -22.63 -38.69 -7.51
N ILE A 183 -23.18 -37.91 -6.58
CA ILE A 183 -24.29 -38.32 -5.71
C ILE A 183 -25.61 -38.33 -6.50
N SER A 184 -26.32 -39.45 -6.49
CA SER A 184 -27.63 -39.59 -7.14
C SER A 184 -28.65 -38.63 -6.51
N GLY A 185 -29.48 -37.97 -7.33
CA GLY A 185 -30.36 -36.88 -6.89
C GLY A 185 -29.79 -35.47 -7.01
N THR A 186 -28.53 -35.31 -7.45
CA THR A 186 -27.96 -33.99 -7.85
C THR A 186 -27.98 -33.77 -9.37
N GLU A 187 -28.54 -34.73 -10.12
CA GLU A 187 -28.64 -34.66 -11.58
C GLU A 187 -29.77 -33.72 -12.02
N VAL A 188 -29.56 -33.07 -13.17
CA VAL A 188 -30.55 -32.18 -13.77
C VAL A 188 -31.17 -32.88 -14.97
N THR A 189 -32.45 -33.19 -14.88
CA THR A 189 -33.22 -33.86 -15.93
C THR A 189 -34.23 -32.88 -16.56
N GLY A 190 -34.39 -32.91 -17.88
CA GLY A 190 -35.35 -32.06 -18.59
C GLY A 190 -34.97 -31.86 -20.05
N SER A 191 -35.61 -30.89 -20.70
CA SER A 191 -35.19 -30.44 -22.05
C SER A 191 -33.79 -29.82 -22.01
N PRO A 192 -33.03 -29.80 -23.13
CA PRO A 192 -31.68 -29.23 -23.15
C PRO A 192 -31.58 -27.80 -22.62
N ASN A 193 -32.62 -26.99 -22.82
CA ASN A 193 -32.69 -25.61 -22.35
C ASN A 193 -32.95 -25.54 -20.83
N GLU A 194 -33.86 -26.37 -20.30
CA GLU A 194 -34.12 -26.46 -18.86
C GLU A 194 -32.89 -26.97 -18.12
N VAL A 195 -32.24 -28.02 -18.66
CA VAL A 195 -30.99 -28.56 -18.10
C VAL A 195 -29.94 -27.47 -18.02
N LYS A 196 -29.83 -26.61 -19.04
CA LYS A 196 -28.85 -25.51 -19.05
C LYS A 196 -29.17 -24.39 -18.06
N VAL A 197 -30.44 -24.06 -17.87
CA VAL A 197 -30.86 -23.04 -16.89
C VAL A 197 -30.62 -23.55 -15.46
N GLU A 198 -31.06 -24.76 -15.17
CA GLU A 198 -30.89 -25.39 -13.85
C GLU A 198 -29.42 -25.76 -13.59
N SER A 199 -28.62 -25.96 -14.64
CA SER A 199 -27.16 -26.10 -14.52
C SER A 199 -26.49 -24.88 -13.86
N GLY A 200 -27.06 -23.68 -14.05
CA GLY A 200 -26.56 -22.43 -13.47
C GLY A 200 -27.04 -22.13 -12.04
N ARG A 201 -27.87 -22.98 -11.43
CA ARG A 201 -28.51 -22.73 -10.11
C ARG A 201 -28.33 -23.90 -9.16
N GLY A 202 -28.18 -23.68 -7.87
CA GLY A 202 -28.14 -24.78 -6.90
C GLY A 202 -27.15 -24.58 -5.78
N TRP A 203 -27.06 -25.60 -4.92
CA TRP A 203 -26.23 -25.58 -3.73
C TRP A 203 -24.73 -25.71 -4.04
N GLU A 204 -24.36 -26.16 -5.25
CA GLU A 204 -22.96 -26.30 -5.68
C GLU A 204 -22.21 -24.97 -5.69
N TRP A 205 -22.94 -23.87 -5.83
CA TRP A 205 -22.40 -22.51 -5.83
C TRP A 205 -22.15 -21.95 -4.43
N TRP A 206 -22.53 -22.69 -3.38
CA TRP A 206 -22.43 -22.25 -1.99
C TRP A 206 -21.04 -21.72 -1.62
N PRO A 207 -19.91 -22.39 -1.94
CA PRO A 207 -18.59 -21.86 -1.58
C PRO A 207 -18.34 -20.45 -2.14
N SER A 208 -18.70 -20.20 -3.40
CA SER A 208 -18.53 -18.89 -4.03
C SER A 208 -19.47 -17.85 -3.46
N VAL A 209 -20.75 -18.18 -3.27
CA VAL A 209 -21.78 -17.26 -2.73
C VAL A 209 -21.45 -16.90 -1.27
N PHE A 210 -21.14 -17.90 -0.45
CA PHE A 210 -20.85 -17.73 0.97
C PHE A 210 -19.68 -16.77 1.17
N TRP A 211 -18.57 -16.97 0.44
CA TRP A 211 -17.43 -16.08 0.58
C TRP A 211 -17.73 -14.68 0.11
N GLN A 212 -18.43 -14.50 -1.00
CA GLN A 212 -18.84 -13.16 -1.44
C GLN A 212 -19.68 -12.43 -0.38
N CYS A 213 -20.66 -13.12 0.21
CA CYS A 213 -21.49 -12.56 1.27
C CYS A 213 -20.67 -12.28 2.54
N PHE A 214 -19.82 -13.21 2.98
CA PHE A 214 -18.96 -13.04 4.14
C PHE A 214 -18.05 -11.81 4.00
N TRP A 215 -17.39 -11.66 2.85
CA TRP A 215 -16.51 -10.52 2.60
C TRP A 215 -17.27 -9.20 2.52
N ALA A 216 -18.37 -9.15 1.77
CA ALA A 216 -19.12 -7.90 1.54
C ALA A 216 -19.94 -7.47 2.76
N TRP A 217 -20.48 -8.41 3.55
CA TRP A 217 -21.46 -8.09 4.60
C TRP A 217 -20.94 -8.27 6.03
N ILE A 218 -19.80 -8.93 6.22
CA ILE A 218 -19.17 -9.04 7.55
C ILE A 218 -17.85 -8.29 7.56
N VAL A 219 -16.92 -8.64 6.66
CA VAL A 219 -15.59 -8.07 6.67
C VAL A 219 -15.57 -6.61 6.21
N ALA A 220 -16.32 -6.27 5.15
CA ALA A 220 -16.32 -4.90 4.64
C ALA A 220 -16.84 -3.91 5.69
N PRO A 221 -17.95 -4.15 6.44
CA PRO A 221 -18.34 -3.30 7.57
C PRO A 221 -17.27 -3.14 8.65
N ILE A 222 -16.55 -4.22 9.00
CA ILE A 222 -15.44 -4.15 9.97
C ILE A 222 -14.32 -3.24 9.44
N ILE A 223 -13.95 -3.38 8.17
CA ILE A 223 -12.93 -2.53 7.53
C ILE A 223 -13.41 -1.07 7.47
N LEU A 224 -14.67 -0.82 7.11
CA LEU A 224 -15.26 0.52 7.09
C LEU A 224 -15.22 1.16 8.49
N TRP A 225 -15.52 0.38 9.53
CA TRP A 225 -15.43 0.83 10.92
C TRP A 225 -13.99 1.16 11.32
N GLN A 226 -13.04 0.29 11.02
CA GLN A 226 -11.62 0.53 11.32
C GLN A 226 -11.05 1.72 10.52
N ALA A 227 -11.53 1.94 9.30
CA ALA A 227 -11.05 3.01 8.43
C ALA A 227 -11.65 4.39 8.75
N ARG A 228 -12.71 4.49 9.57
CA ARG A 228 -13.44 5.74 9.80
C ARG A 228 -12.57 6.87 10.36
N ASP A 229 -11.64 6.51 11.25
CA ASP A 229 -10.80 7.47 11.98
C ASP A 229 -9.46 7.74 11.25
N LEU A 230 -9.19 7.02 10.16
CA LEU A 230 -8.00 7.23 9.33
C LEU A 230 -8.26 8.36 8.33
N HIS A 231 -7.38 9.36 8.27
CA HIS A 231 -7.54 10.50 7.39
C HIS A 231 -6.31 10.67 6.50
N ASP A 232 -6.20 9.81 5.48
CA ASP A 232 -5.02 9.80 4.62
C ASP A 232 -5.07 10.85 3.51
N SER A 233 -3.89 11.34 3.12
CA SER A 233 -3.71 12.31 2.03
C SER A 233 -3.59 11.64 0.65
N LEU A 234 -3.57 10.31 0.61
CA LEU A 234 -3.23 9.49 -0.57
C LEU A 234 -4.47 8.89 -1.26
N GLY A 235 -5.68 9.17 -0.77
CA GLY A 235 -6.94 8.65 -1.28
C GLY A 235 -7.20 7.16 -1.01
N TRP A 236 -6.37 6.50 -0.20
CA TRP A 236 -6.45 5.05 0.03
C TRP A 236 -7.65 4.65 0.90
N ARG A 237 -8.03 5.46 1.91
CA ARG A 237 -9.29 5.28 2.64
C ARG A 237 -10.47 5.37 1.69
N PHE A 238 -10.52 6.43 0.88
CA PHE A 238 -11.64 6.63 -0.04
C PHE A 238 -11.77 5.46 -1.01
N GLN A 239 -10.66 5.00 -1.59
CA GLN A 239 -10.62 3.77 -2.40
C GLN A 239 -11.24 2.58 -1.65
N THR A 240 -10.78 2.33 -0.42
CA THR A 240 -11.23 1.18 0.37
C THR A 240 -12.74 1.26 0.65
N ILE A 241 -13.24 2.42 1.06
CA ILE A 241 -14.66 2.67 1.33
C ILE A 241 -15.49 2.47 0.05
N ALA A 242 -15.08 3.12 -1.04
CA ALA A 242 -15.79 3.05 -2.32
C ALA A 242 -15.85 1.62 -2.85
N CYS A 243 -14.77 0.85 -2.73
CA CYS A 243 -14.72 -0.55 -3.11
C CYS A 243 -15.64 -1.43 -2.26
N CYS A 244 -15.66 -1.20 -0.94
CA CYS A 244 -16.55 -1.93 -0.02
C CYS A 244 -18.02 -1.71 -0.39
N ILE A 245 -18.43 -0.45 -0.56
CA ILE A 245 -19.81 -0.08 -0.90
C ILE A 245 -20.20 -0.65 -2.28
N SER A 246 -19.30 -0.57 -3.25
CA SER A 246 -19.56 -1.04 -4.63
C SER A 246 -19.82 -2.54 -4.71
N ASN A 247 -19.35 -3.33 -3.75
CA ASN A 247 -19.53 -4.78 -3.71
C ASN A 247 -20.82 -5.24 -3.02
N LEU A 248 -21.48 -4.38 -2.22
CA LEU A 248 -22.63 -4.79 -1.40
C LEU A 248 -23.80 -5.35 -2.23
N HIS A 249 -24.04 -4.77 -3.41
CA HIS A 249 -25.15 -5.17 -4.27
C HIS A 249 -24.87 -6.44 -5.11
N ALA A 250 -23.60 -6.84 -5.27
CA ALA A 250 -23.19 -7.87 -6.23
C ALA A 250 -23.94 -9.19 -6.05
N ALA A 251 -23.79 -9.80 -4.87
CA ALA A 251 -24.38 -11.11 -4.56
C ALA A 251 -25.92 -11.04 -4.43
N PRO A 252 -26.52 -10.05 -3.73
CA PRO A 252 -27.98 -9.92 -3.70
C PRO A 252 -28.60 -9.78 -5.08
N MET A 253 -28.07 -8.89 -5.93
CA MET A 253 -28.64 -8.65 -7.26
C MET A 253 -28.43 -9.83 -8.20
N TRP A 254 -27.30 -10.53 -8.09
CA TRP A 254 -27.09 -11.78 -8.82
C TRP A 254 -28.10 -12.87 -8.43
N LEU A 255 -28.34 -13.07 -7.13
CA LEU A 255 -29.34 -14.04 -6.63
C LEU A 255 -30.76 -13.65 -7.06
N VAL A 256 -31.11 -12.37 -6.94
CA VAL A 256 -32.41 -11.84 -7.41
C VAL A 256 -32.57 -12.12 -8.91
N ALA A 257 -31.56 -11.81 -9.72
CA ALA A 257 -31.60 -12.06 -11.15
C ALA A 257 -31.78 -13.56 -11.47
N LEU A 258 -31.15 -14.46 -10.69
CA LEU A 258 -31.26 -15.92 -10.87
C LEU A 258 -32.62 -16.49 -10.45
N TYR A 259 -33.17 -16.08 -9.31
CA TYR A 259 -34.31 -16.76 -8.69
C TYR A 259 -35.65 -16.04 -8.85
N VAL A 260 -35.66 -14.73 -9.14
CA VAL A 260 -36.90 -13.95 -9.27
C VAL A 260 -37.37 -13.95 -10.73
N PRO A 261 -38.52 -14.56 -11.07
CA PRO A 261 -39.00 -14.67 -12.45
C PRO A 261 -39.23 -13.31 -13.14
N GLN A 262 -39.60 -12.28 -12.37
CA GLN A 262 -39.84 -10.91 -12.86
C GLN A 262 -38.58 -10.25 -13.43
N MET A 263 -37.38 -10.78 -13.17
CA MET A 263 -36.13 -10.32 -13.78
C MET A 263 -35.91 -10.86 -15.20
N ALA A 264 -36.77 -11.75 -15.72
CA ALA A 264 -36.63 -12.31 -17.06
C ALA A 264 -36.54 -11.26 -18.20
N PRO A 265 -37.32 -10.15 -18.20
CA PRO A 265 -37.20 -9.11 -19.22
C PRO A 265 -35.83 -8.41 -19.21
N VAL A 266 -35.25 -8.24 -18.01
CA VAL A 266 -33.91 -7.66 -17.82
C VAL A 266 -32.85 -8.65 -18.27
N ASN A 267 -33.00 -9.91 -17.84
CA ASN A 267 -32.06 -11.00 -18.14
C ASN A 267 -31.88 -11.25 -19.64
N ARG A 268 -32.84 -10.81 -20.47
CA ARG A 268 -32.77 -10.83 -21.94
C ARG A 268 -31.59 -10.05 -22.51
N TYR A 269 -31.16 -8.99 -21.85
CA TYR A 269 -30.06 -8.14 -22.31
C TYR A 269 -28.91 -8.06 -21.30
N TRP A 270 -29.25 -8.30 -20.03
CA TRP A 270 -28.33 -8.23 -18.89
C TRP A 270 -28.27 -9.57 -18.15
N ILE A 271 -27.30 -10.43 -18.47
CA ILE A 271 -27.24 -11.77 -17.87
C ILE A 271 -26.97 -11.70 -16.35
N PRO A 272 -27.47 -12.64 -15.54
CA PRO A 272 -27.39 -12.53 -14.07
C PRO A 272 -25.99 -12.23 -13.49
N PRO A 273 -24.88 -12.86 -13.97
CA PRO A 273 -23.54 -12.55 -13.46
C PRO A 273 -23.06 -11.12 -13.74
N GLN A 274 -23.70 -10.35 -14.64
CA GLN A 274 -23.30 -8.97 -14.92
C GLN A 274 -23.52 -8.03 -13.73
N TRP A 275 -24.40 -8.39 -12.78
CA TRP A 275 -24.50 -7.66 -11.51
C TRP A 275 -23.20 -7.73 -10.68
N ILE A 276 -22.49 -8.85 -10.74
CA ILE A 276 -21.15 -8.98 -10.15
C ILE A 276 -20.13 -8.20 -10.99
N ALA A 277 -20.25 -8.27 -12.33
CA ALA A 277 -19.36 -7.54 -13.23
C ALA A 277 -19.45 -6.02 -13.04
N LEU A 278 -20.62 -5.48 -12.71
CA LEU A 278 -20.78 -4.07 -12.37
C LEU A 278 -19.93 -3.68 -11.15
N SER A 279 -19.97 -4.48 -10.08
CA SER A 279 -19.11 -4.28 -8.91
C SER A 279 -17.62 -4.37 -9.27
N ILE A 280 -17.23 -5.33 -10.11
CA ILE A 280 -15.83 -5.46 -10.56
C ILE A 280 -15.38 -4.22 -11.33
N MET A 281 -16.22 -3.69 -12.23
CA MET A 281 -15.91 -2.47 -12.97
C MET A 281 -15.72 -1.27 -12.03
N LEU A 282 -16.53 -1.15 -10.98
CA LEU A 282 -16.34 -0.13 -9.94
C LEU A 282 -15.06 -0.34 -9.14
N LEU A 283 -14.72 -1.59 -8.80
CA LEU A 283 -13.43 -1.91 -8.17
C LEU A 283 -12.27 -1.49 -9.07
N GLU A 284 -12.29 -1.82 -10.35
CA GLU A 284 -11.28 -1.41 -11.32
C GLU A 284 -11.12 0.11 -11.36
N ILE A 285 -12.24 0.85 -11.33
CA ILE A 285 -12.22 2.32 -11.30
C ILE A 285 -11.48 2.84 -10.07
N PHE A 286 -11.88 2.39 -8.88
CA PHE A 286 -11.32 2.91 -7.64
C PHE A 286 -9.90 2.40 -7.39
N THR A 287 -9.54 1.23 -7.89
CA THR A 287 -8.21 0.63 -7.68
C THR A 287 -7.16 1.12 -8.65
N ILE A 288 -7.55 1.49 -9.87
CA ILE A 288 -6.61 1.95 -10.90
C ILE A 288 -6.71 3.47 -11.12
N PHE A 289 -7.89 4.00 -11.44
CA PHE A 289 -8.00 5.42 -11.84
C PHE A 289 -7.86 6.39 -10.66
N LEU A 290 -8.28 6.01 -9.45
CA LEU A 290 -8.07 6.84 -8.27
C LEU A 290 -6.58 7.06 -7.98
N PRO A 291 -5.70 6.03 -7.89
CA PRO A 291 -4.27 6.26 -7.78
C PRO A 291 -3.68 7.01 -8.97
N CYS A 292 -4.17 6.83 -10.20
CA CYS A 292 -3.72 7.64 -11.34
C CYS A 292 -3.96 9.13 -11.09
N TRP A 293 -5.16 9.47 -10.61
CA TRP A 293 -5.52 10.84 -10.27
C TRP A 293 -4.64 11.41 -9.15
N GLU A 294 -4.43 10.65 -8.08
CA GLU A 294 -3.59 11.09 -6.95
C GLU A 294 -2.13 11.29 -7.36
N VAL A 295 -1.61 10.49 -8.30
CA VAL A 295 -0.27 10.69 -8.88
C VAL A 295 -0.17 12.01 -9.65
N LEU A 296 -1.18 12.35 -10.47
CA LEU A 296 -1.21 13.61 -11.21
C LEU A 296 -1.29 14.80 -10.27
N LYS A 297 -2.16 14.72 -9.26
CA LYS A 297 -2.32 15.75 -8.22
C LYS A 297 -1.04 15.96 -7.42
N ALA A 298 -0.36 14.88 -7.03
CA ALA A 298 0.91 14.96 -6.32
C ALA A 298 2.01 15.60 -7.16
N GLN A 299 2.05 15.31 -8.48
CA GLN A 299 3.00 15.93 -9.39
C GLN A 299 2.73 17.42 -9.60
N SER A 300 1.47 17.81 -9.79
CA SER A 300 1.08 19.22 -9.88
C SER A 300 1.54 19.98 -8.64
N LEU A 301 1.25 19.44 -7.45
CA LEU A 301 1.62 20.09 -6.19
C LEU A 301 3.14 20.20 -6.02
N ARG A 302 3.88 19.15 -6.38
CA ARG A 302 5.35 19.17 -6.35
C ARG A 302 5.91 20.20 -7.32
N GLN A 303 5.38 20.28 -8.54
CA GLN A 303 5.82 21.25 -9.54
C GLN A 303 5.54 22.68 -9.08
N GLU A 304 4.34 22.95 -8.56
CA GLU A 304 3.98 24.25 -7.97
C GLU A 304 4.93 24.64 -6.82
N THR A 305 5.31 23.67 -5.99
CA THR A 305 6.26 23.89 -4.89
C THR A 305 7.64 24.25 -5.42
N LEU A 306 8.17 23.47 -6.37
CA LEU A 306 9.48 23.73 -6.98
C LEU A 306 9.50 25.10 -7.69
N ASP A 307 8.44 25.44 -8.41
CA ASP A 307 8.31 26.76 -9.06
C ASP A 307 8.27 27.88 -8.01
N SER A 308 7.65 27.66 -6.84
CA SER A 308 7.62 28.63 -5.75
C SER A 308 9.00 28.84 -5.11
N ILE A 309 9.76 27.75 -4.94
CA ILE A 309 11.13 27.77 -4.41
C ILE A 309 12.04 28.51 -5.40
N ALA A 310 11.99 28.16 -6.69
CA ALA A 310 12.79 28.79 -7.73
C ALA A 310 12.51 30.30 -7.84
N ARG A 311 11.24 30.73 -7.71
CA ARG A 311 10.89 32.16 -7.69
C ARG A 311 11.44 32.87 -6.46
N TRP A 312 11.43 32.21 -5.30
CA TRP A 312 12.00 32.78 -4.08
C TRP A 312 13.53 32.90 -4.18
N GLU A 313 14.21 31.86 -4.67
CA GLU A 313 15.66 31.87 -4.90
C GLU A 313 16.07 32.96 -5.90
N ALA A 314 15.33 33.10 -7.01
CA ALA A 314 15.57 34.16 -7.98
C ALA A 314 15.42 35.56 -7.35
N ARG A 315 14.41 35.76 -6.50
CA ARG A 315 14.20 37.03 -5.79
C ARG A 315 15.34 37.30 -4.80
N ASN A 316 15.78 36.29 -4.06
CA ASN A 316 16.86 36.42 -3.09
C ASN A 316 18.21 36.73 -3.80
N ASN A 317 18.50 36.04 -4.89
CA ASN A 317 19.69 36.30 -5.71
C ASN A 317 19.65 37.67 -6.40
N SER A 318 18.47 38.14 -6.82
CA SER A 318 18.30 39.50 -7.37
C SER A 318 18.36 40.61 -6.31
N GLY A 319 18.12 40.29 -5.04
CA GLY A 319 18.24 41.21 -3.91
C GLY A 319 19.64 41.26 -3.28
N GLY A 320 20.56 40.41 -3.75
CA GLY A 320 21.95 40.35 -3.28
C GLY A 320 22.89 41.40 -3.89
N ALA A 321 22.40 42.25 -4.79
CA ALA A 321 23.16 43.35 -5.38
C ALA A 321 22.41 44.68 -5.22
N GLY A 322 22.70 45.38 -4.11
CA GLY A 322 22.54 46.83 -4.04
C GLY A 322 21.28 47.38 -3.34
N THR A 323 21.53 47.97 -2.17
CA THR A 323 20.89 49.18 -1.61
C THR A 323 19.44 49.14 -1.13
N SER A 324 19.31 49.23 0.20
CA SER A 324 18.29 49.92 1.01
C SER A 324 16.98 50.35 0.32
N VAL A 325 15.87 49.74 0.74
CA VAL A 325 14.55 50.35 0.60
C VAL A 325 14.34 51.26 1.81
N GLU A 326 14.78 52.50 1.68
CA GLU A 326 14.21 53.60 2.45
C GLU A 326 12.78 53.87 1.97
N THR A 327 11.95 54.24 2.93
CA THR A 327 10.55 54.63 2.78
C THR A 327 10.48 56.05 2.20
N GLY A 328 9.69 56.29 1.13
CA GLY A 328 9.52 57.65 0.62
C GLY A 328 8.59 57.83 -0.60
N SER A 329 7.34 58.21 -0.30
CA SER A 329 6.31 58.93 -1.09
C SER A 329 6.24 58.88 -2.63
N THR A 330 5.03 58.51 -3.08
CA THR A 330 4.14 59.24 -4.00
C THR A 330 4.75 60.28 -4.94
N TYR A 331 4.70 60.05 -6.26
CA TYR A 331 4.09 60.98 -7.22
C TYR A 331 3.84 60.30 -8.57
N ALA A 332 2.75 60.73 -9.21
CA ALA A 332 2.10 60.12 -10.36
C ALA A 332 2.90 60.22 -11.67
N SER A 333 2.69 59.25 -12.58
CA SER A 333 2.46 59.59 -13.99
C SER A 333 1.61 58.52 -14.69
N TRP A 334 0.43 59.00 -15.07
CA TRP A 334 -0.60 58.36 -15.87
C TRP A 334 -0.13 58.27 -17.34
N LYS A 335 -0.01 57.06 -17.92
CA LYS A 335 -0.37 56.86 -19.33
C LYS A 335 -1.06 55.51 -19.53
N LYS A 336 -2.29 55.60 -20.00
CA LYS A 336 -3.25 54.53 -20.33
C LYS A 336 -2.75 53.70 -21.52
N GLY A 337 -2.82 52.38 -21.38
CA GLY A 337 -2.55 51.41 -22.45
C GLY A 337 -3.22 50.06 -22.19
N ARG A 338 -4.56 50.05 -22.24
CA ARG A 338 -5.45 48.94 -22.68
C ARG A 338 -5.22 47.53 -22.12
N SER A 339 -6.06 47.19 -21.13
CA SER A 339 -6.75 45.91 -20.89
C SER A 339 -5.97 44.60 -21.10
N LYS A 340 -5.49 44.02 -19.99
CA LYS A 340 -5.71 42.59 -19.68
C LYS A 340 -6.11 42.43 -18.23
N ARG A 341 -7.19 41.68 -18.05
CA ARG A 341 -7.84 41.24 -16.81
C ARG A 341 -6.80 40.98 -15.71
N ALA A 342 -6.86 41.77 -14.64
CA ALA A 342 -6.12 41.52 -13.43
C ALA A 342 -6.61 40.19 -12.82
N VAL A 343 -5.82 39.14 -12.99
CA VAL A 343 -5.85 38.02 -12.05
C VAL A 343 -5.28 38.61 -10.76
N SER A 344 -6.14 38.72 -9.74
CA SER A 344 -5.74 39.03 -8.37
C SER A 344 -4.69 38.02 -7.93
N VAL A 345 -3.43 38.42 -7.95
CA VAL A 345 -2.30 37.66 -7.44
C VAL A 345 -2.34 37.76 -5.91
N LYS A 346 -3.11 36.90 -5.24
CA LYS A 346 -2.99 36.59 -3.80
C LYS A 346 -1.69 35.81 -3.49
N SER A 347 -0.54 36.16 -4.09
CA SER A 347 0.67 35.30 -4.07
C SER A 347 1.87 35.83 -3.28
N SER A 348 1.80 37.00 -2.63
CA SER A 348 2.98 37.53 -1.90
C SER A 348 3.26 36.83 -0.56
N SER A 349 2.24 36.24 0.10
CA SER A 349 2.43 35.46 1.34
C SER A 349 2.59 33.95 1.10
N ASN A 350 2.34 33.46 -0.11
CA ASN A 350 2.37 32.03 -0.40
C ASN A 350 3.78 31.46 -0.56
N SER A 351 4.75 32.27 -1.00
CA SER A 351 6.12 31.81 -1.25
C SER A 351 7.00 31.77 0.00
N SER A 352 6.74 32.58 1.04
CA SER A 352 7.59 32.60 2.23
C SER A 352 7.42 31.39 3.15
N ILE A 353 6.32 30.63 3.01
CA ILE A 353 6.01 29.47 3.86
C ILE A 353 6.51 28.15 3.25
N LEU A 354 6.75 28.09 1.93
CA LEU A 354 7.26 26.91 1.23
C LEU A 354 8.79 26.93 1.08
N THR A 355 9.49 27.52 2.06
CA THR A 355 10.95 27.65 2.06
C THR A 355 11.60 26.61 2.99
N MET A 356 12.89 26.33 2.75
CA MET A 356 13.69 25.48 3.63
C MET A 356 13.73 26.04 5.05
N ASP A 357 13.89 27.37 5.20
CA ASP A 357 13.94 28.04 6.51
C ASP A 357 12.66 27.82 7.34
N ALA A 358 11.48 27.84 6.69
CA ALA A 358 10.21 27.60 7.37
C ALA A 358 10.09 26.16 7.87
N LEU A 359 10.60 25.20 7.10
CA LEU A 359 10.67 23.79 7.49
C LEU A 359 11.63 23.59 8.67
N GLU A 360 12.85 24.12 8.60
CA GLU A 360 13.85 24.00 9.67
C GLU A 360 13.40 24.69 10.97
N HIS A 361 12.77 25.86 10.86
CA HIS A 361 12.16 26.54 11.99
C HIS A 361 11.09 25.68 12.66
N THR A 362 10.23 25.01 11.87
CA THR A 362 9.19 24.12 12.41
C THR A 362 9.80 22.90 13.08
N LEU A 363 10.80 22.26 12.45
CA LEU A 363 11.51 21.11 13.01
C LEU A 363 12.22 21.45 14.34
N THR A 364 12.74 22.67 14.47
CA THR A 364 13.47 23.11 15.67
C THR A 364 12.53 23.57 16.80
N LYS A 365 11.46 24.29 16.47
CA LYS A 365 10.56 24.88 17.47
C LYS A 365 9.48 23.93 17.95
N ASN A 366 8.77 23.28 17.02
CA ASN A 366 7.69 22.38 17.35
C ASN A 366 7.45 21.38 16.20
N PRO A 367 8.18 20.25 16.17
CA PRO A 367 8.05 19.23 15.13
C PRO A 367 6.77 18.40 15.27
N GLU A 368 6.09 18.41 16.42
CA GLU A 368 4.99 17.49 16.75
C GLU A 368 3.81 17.55 15.77
N PRO A 369 3.28 18.74 15.36
CA PRO A 369 2.19 18.78 14.40
C PRO A 369 2.57 18.23 13.01
N LEU A 370 3.81 18.46 12.59
CA LEU A 370 4.34 17.95 11.32
C LEU A 370 4.56 16.43 11.39
N GLN A 371 5.08 15.94 12.52
CA GLN A 371 5.24 14.51 12.81
C GLN A 371 3.88 13.80 12.81
N HIS A 372 2.87 14.38 13.48
CA HIS A 372 1.52 13.86 13.52
C HIS A 372 0.89 13.75 12.12
N PHE A 373 1.02 14.83 11.32
CA PHE A 373 0.58 14.82 9.92
C PHE A 373 1.31 13.75 9.09
N SER A 374 2.63 13.70 9.18
CA SER A 374 3.45 12.77 8.40
C SER A 374 3.14 11.31 8.73
N ALA A 375 2.96 10.97 10.00
CA ALA A 375 2.68 9.60 10.45
C ALA A 375 1.23 9.17 10.15
N LEU A 376 0.23 10.02 10.45
CA LEU A 376 -1.17 9.60 10.37
C LEU A 376 -1.85 9.83 9.03
N ARG A 377 -1.35 10.80 8.24
CA ARG A 377 -2.02 11.23 7.01
C ARG A 377 -1.19 10.96 5.78
N ASP A 378 0.09 11.31 5.81
CA ASP A 378 0.99 11.19 4.65
C ASP A 378 1.75 9.85 4.58
N PHE A 379 1.72 9.07 5.67
CA PHE A 379 2.49 7.83 5.86
C PHE A 379 3.97 7.97 5.50
N SER A 380 4.55 9.09 5.94
CA SER A 380 5.95 9.49 5.73
C SER A 380 6.63 9.86 7.06
N GLY A 381 6.10 9.33 8.18
CA GLY A 381 6.55 9.63 9.54
C GLY A 381 8.01 9.26 9.80
N GLU A 382 8.54 8.28 9.07
CA GLU A 382 9.94 7.87 9.15
C GLU A 382 10.90 9.02 8.83
N ASN A 383 10.54 9.91 7.90
CA ASN A 383 11.40 11.02 7.50
C ASN A 383 11.50 12.09 8.60
N ILE A 384 10.37 12.46 9.20
CA ILE A 384 10.35 13.45 10.30
C ILE A 384 11.00 12.86 11.55
N ALA A 385 10.69 11.60 11.87
CA ALA A 385 11.28 10.91 13.02
C ALA A 385 12.81 10.79 12.87
N PHE A 386 13.32 10.44 11.68
CA PHE A 386 14.76 10.42 11.39
C PHE A 386 15.43 11.78 11.65
N LEU A 387 14.86 12.88 11.11
CA LEU A 387 15.37 14.23 11.32
C LEU A 387 15.35 14.63 12.80
N THR A 388 14.28 14.32 13.52
CA THR A 388 14.20 14.61 14.96
C THR A 388 15.18 13.76 15.78
N ARG A 389 15.42 12.49 15.41
CA ARG A 389 16.41 11.64 16.11
C ARG A 389 17.84 12.12 15.87
N ILE A 390 18.19 12.54 14.65
CA ILE A 390 19.50 13.14 14.35
C ILE A 390 19.69 14.44 15.15
N ALA A 391 18.68 15.31 15.19
CA ALA A 391 18.76 16.56 15.94
C ALA A 391 18.97 16.30 17.44
N LYS A 392 18.26 15.32 18.02
CA LYS A 392 18.45 14.90 19.42
C LYS A 392 19.84 14.34 19.67
N TRP A 393 20.31 13.43 18.82
CA TRP A 393 21.66 12.85 18.89
C TRP A 393 22.73 13.94 18.84
N ARG A 394 22.66 14.86 17.87
CA ARG A 394 23.61 15.95 17.73
C ARG A 394 23.59 16.88 18.95
N ASN A 395 22.42 17.23 19.47
CA ASN A 395 22.31 18.07 20.68
C ASN A 395 22.82 17.39 21.95
N GLN A 396 22.71 16.06 22.04
CA GLN A 396 23.17 15.27 23.20
C GLN A 396 24.70 15.17 23.23
N PHE A 397 25.33 14.87 22.10
CA PHE A 397 26.77 14.55 22.05
C PHE A 397 27.64 15.71 21.53
N TYR A 398 27.07 16.67 20.81
CA TYR A 398 27.75 17.82 20.22
C TYR A 398 26.98 19.13 20.49
N PRO A 399 26.79 19.53 21.77
CA PRO A 399 26.11 20.78 22.09
C PRO A 399 26.90 21.98 21.54
N ARG A 400 26.24 22.81 20.72
CA ARG A 400 26.83 24.07 20.25
C ARG A 400 26.99 25.03 21.43
N VAL A 401 28.23 25.26 21.85
CA VAL A 401 28.57 26.28 22.84
C VAL A 401 28.22 27.65 22.26
N GLY A 402 27.47 28.45 23.02
CA GLY A 402 27.00 29.77 22.62
C GLY A 402 28.14 30.72 22.22
N SER A 403 27.85 31.55 21.21
CA SER A 403 28.71 32.55 20.59
C SER A 403 29.64 33.28 21.56
N GLY A 404 30.94 33.00 21.47
CA GLY A 404 31.97 33.73 22.20
C GLY A 404 33.39 33.29 21.83
N ASP A 405 33.63 31.99 21.68
CA ASP A 405 34.95 31.49 21.32
C ASP A 405 34.89 30.67 20.04
N ARG A 406 35.57 31.17 19.01
CA ARG A 406 35.80 30.41 17.79
C ARG A 406 36.75 29.28 18.13
N GLN A 407 36.30 28.05 17.85
CA GLN A 407 37.14 26.86 17.71
C GLN A 407 37.44 26.05 18.99
N SER A 408 36.40 25.49 19.61
CA SER A 408 36.54 24.15 20.19
C SER A 408 35.23 23.38 20.03
N SER A 409 35.12 22.57 18.97
CA SER A 409 34.19 21.45 19.02
C SER A 409 34.71 20.53 20.12
N ILE A 410 33.99 20.44 21.23
CA ILE A 410 34.32 19.51 22.30
C ILE A 410 34.16 18.12 21.71
N LYS A 411 35.27 17.46 21.38
CA LYS A 411 35.24 16.06 20.95
C LYS A 411 34.76 15.23 22.15
N PRO A 412 33.80 14.31 21.96
CA PRO A 412 33.37 13.42 23.04
C PRO A 412 34.58 12.64 23.59
N THR A 413 34.66 12.48 24.91
CA THR A 413 35.62 11.58 25.56
C THR A 413 35.39 10.12 25.11
N ASP A 414 36.38 9.24 25.26
CA ASP A 414 36.28 7.83 24.77
C ASP A 414 35.07 7.05 25.31
N VAL A 415 34.59 7.38 26.52
CA VAL A 415 33.36 6.78 27.07
C VAL A 415 32.11 7.33 26.39
N ASN A 416 32.13 8.62 26.05
CA ASN A 416 31.01 9.35 25.44
C ASN A 416 30.95 9.11 23.91
N ILE A 417 32.08 8.81 23.25
CA ILE A 417 32.10 8.48 21.81
C ILE A 417 31.49 7.11 21.53
N ARG A 418 31.62 6.16 22.45
CA ARG A 418 30.95 4.85 22.34
C ARG A 418 29.44 4.98 22.51
N GLU A 419 28.98 5.72 23.52
CA GLU A 419 27.54 6.01 23.67
C GLU A 419 27.00 6.78 22.45
N CYS A 420 27.75 7.75 21.94
CA CYS A 420 27.44 8.49 20.71
C CYS A 420 27.31 7.55 19.50
N PHE A 421 28.23 6.61 19.34
CA PHE A 421 28.20 5.61 18.27
C PHE A 421 27.03 4.64 18.43
N GLU A 422 26.71 4.19 19.64
CA GLU A 422 25.59 3.29 19.90
C GLU A 422 24.24 3.93 19.55
N VAL A 423 24.04 5.20 19.92
CA VAL A 423 22.83 5.94 19.55
C VAL A 423 22.78 6.16 18.02
N ALA A 424 23.91 6.48 17.39
CA ALA A 424 23.99 6.60 15.93
C ALA A 424 23.71 5.27 15.21
N LEU A 425 24.22 4.16 15.73
CA LEU A 425 23.96 2.81 15.23
C LEU A 425 22.47 2.46 15.31
N ARG A 426 21.79 2.80 16.42
CA ARG A 426 20.33 2.63 16.54
C ARG A 426 19.58 3.46 15.49
N ILE A 427 19.99 4.70 15.22
CA ILE A 427 19.40 5.52 14.15
C ILE A 427 19.58 4.86 12.77
N TYR A 428 20.78 4.34 12.48
CA TYR A 428 21.03 3.59 11.25
C TYR A 428 20.10 2.37 11.13
N ILE A 429 19.97 1.58 12.18
CA ILE A 429 19.19 0.35 12.17
C ILE A 429 17.69 0.63 12.00
N ASP A 430 17.17 1.64 12.69
CA ASP A 430 15.74 1.95 12.70
C ASP A 430 15.23 2.62 11.42
N PHE A 431 16.09 3.37 10.71
CA PHE A 431 15.67 4.19 9.56
C PHE A 431 16.39 3.89 8.26
N VAL A 432 17.63 3.40 8.30
CA VAL A 432 18.49 3.27 7.10
C VAL A 432 18.70 1.81 6.72
N SER A 433 18.93 0.92 7.68
CA SER A 433 19.28 -0.48 7.43
C SER A 433 18.25 -1.17 6.55
N SER A 434 18.74 -1.89 5.54
CA SER A 434 17.89 -2.68 4.63
C SER A 434 17.18 -3.85 5.33
N ARG A 435 17.73 -4.29 6.47
CA ARG A 435 17.30 -5.47 7.24
C ARG A 435 16.55 -5.10 8.52
N GLY A 436 16.93 -3.98 9.14
CA GLY A 436 16.40 -3.55 10.43
C GLY A 436 15.19 -2.63 10.34
N ALA A 437 15.16 -1.73 9.35
CA ALA A 437 14.17 -0.66 9.31
C ALA A 437 12.84 -1.12 8.71
N GLU A 438 11.74 -0.98 9.48
CA GLU A 438 10.37 -1.28 9.02
C GLU A 438 9.95 -0.34 7.88
N PHE A 439 10.30 0.95 7.99
CA PHE A 439 10.19 1.93 6.91
C PHE A 439 11.53 2.63 6.71
N GLN A 440 12.22 2.27 5.63
CA GLN A 440 13.50 2.87 5.27
C GLN A 440 13.31 4.28 4.70
N VAL A 441 14.14 5.22 5.16
CA VAL A 441 14.22 6.55 4.57
C VAL A 441 14.77 6.48 3.14
N ASN A 442 14.24 7.32 2.25
CA ASN A 442 14.59 7.26 0.83
C ASN A 442 15.88 8.03 0.55
N LEU A 443 17.02 7.34 0.62
CA LEU A 443 18.35 7.88 0.37
C LEU A 443 18.89 7.54 -1.03
N SER A 444 19.85 8.33 -1.49
CA SER A 444 20.62 8.00 -2.70
C SER A 444 21.49 6.76 -2.46
N SER A 445 21.82 6.02 -3.51
CA SER A 445 22.70 4.84 -3.37
C SER A 445 24.08 5.20 -2.83
N THR A 446 24.55 6.43 -3.10
CA THR A 446 25.83 6.93 -2.59
C THR A 446 25.77 7.21 -1.09
N ASP A 447 24.72 7.86 -0.60
CA ASP A 447 24.58 8.18 0.82
C ASP A 447 24.29 6.93 1.64
N PHE A 448 23.47 6.03 1.09
CA PHE A 448 23.20 4.72 1.69
C PHE A 448 24.49 3.92 1.89
N LYS A 449 25.32 3.79 0.84
CA LYS A 449 26.59 3.04 0.92
C LYS A 449 27.59 3.63 1.89
N LYS A 450 27.62 4.96 2.04
CA LYS A 450 28.47 5.63 3.04
C LYS A 450 28.06 5.24 4.46
N LEU A 451 26.77 5.27 4.76
CA LEU A 451 26.26 4.86 6.07
C LEU A 451 26.41 3.35 6.29
N GLU A 452 26.20 2.53 5.25
CA GLU A 452 26.43 1.08 5.29
C GLU A 452 27.90 0.76 5.64
N ALA A 453 28.86 1.45 5.02
CA ALA A 453 30.28 1.26 5.30
C ALA A 453 30.71 1.62 6.74
N VAL A 454 29.91 2.43 7.47
CA VAL A 454 30.19 2.81 8.85
C VAL A 454 29.46 1.87 9.83
N PHE A 455 28.20 1.53 9.56
CA PHE A 455 27.33 0.94 10.59
C PHE A 455 26.92 -0.52 10.33
N GLU A 456 27.02 -1.04 9.10
CA GLU A 456 26.47 -2.36 8.76
C GLU A 456 27.16 -3.51 9.49
N ASP A 457 28.49 -3.47 9.63
CA ASP A 457 29.23 -4.50 10.36
C ASP A 457 28.86 -4.50 11.85
N ALA A 458 28.79 -3.32 12.46
CA ALA A 458 28.34 -3.18 13.84
C ALA A 458 26.87 -3.62 14.02
N ALA A 459 26.00 -3.31 13.05
CA ALA A 459 24.60 -3.71 13.06
C ALA A 459 24.45 -5.25 13.01
N ARG A 460 25.28 -5.94 12.21
CA ARG A 460 25.32 -7.41 12.13
C ARG A 460 25.75 -8.05 13.44
N VAL A 461 26.73 -7.46 14.13
CA VAL A 461 27.20 -7.96 15.43
C VAL A 461 26.12 -7.82 16.50
N VAL A 462 25.39 -6.70 16.52
CA VAL A 462 24.37 -6.43 17.56
C VAL A 462 23.05 -7.18 17.30
N TYR A 463 22.60 -7.28 16.04
CA TYR A 463 21.26 -7.81 15.71
C TYR A 463 21.26 -9.18 14.99
N GLY A 464 22.44 -9.75 14.75
CA GLY A 464 22.63 -11.09 14.18
C GLY A 464 22.64 -11.14 12.65
N GLU A 465 23.25 -12.21 12.12
CA GLU A 465 23.39 -12.46 10.69
C GLU A 465 22.09 -13.03 10.10
N GLU A 466 21.33 -12.22 9.37
CA GLU A 466 20.32 -12.72 8.44
C GLU A 466 20.93 -12.85 7.05
N THR A 467 20.98 -14.08 6.55
CA THR A 467 21.53 -14.41 5.23
C THR A 467 20.73 -13.69 4.15
N THR A 468 21.43 -12.96 3.28
CA THR A 468 20.86 -12.26 2.12
C THR A 468 20.12 -13.24 1.21
N PRO A 469 18.86 -12.99 0.82
CA PRO A 469 18.24 -13.70 -0.29
C PRO A 469 18.96 -13.36 -1.60
N ASP A 470 19.29 -14.37 -2.40
CA ASP A 470 19.90 -14.20 -3.72
C ASP A 470 18.99 -13.34 -4.62
N PRO A 471 19.48 -12.24 -5.23
CA PRO A 471 18.69 -11.40 -6.13
C PRO A 471 18.16 -12.13 -7.37
N ALA A 472 18.74 -13.28 -7.75
CA ALA A 472 18.24 -14.12 -8.84
C ALA A 472 17.06 -15.02 -8.44
N THR A 473 16.86 -15.31 -7.15
CA THR A 473 15.76 -16.17 -6.66
C THR A 473 15.08 -15.58 -5.41
N PRO A 474 14.23 -14.55 -5.55
CA PRO A 474 13.59 -13.87 -4.41
C PRO A 474 12.57 -14.74 -3.64
N PHE A 475 12.31 -15.97 -4.10
CA PHE A 475 11.43 -16.94 -3.44
C PHE A 475 12.19 -18.09 -2.75
N GLU A 476 13.51 -18.18 -2.93
CA GLU A 476 14.33 -19.25 -2.38
C GLU A 476 14.85 -18.82 -1.01
N THR A 477 14.01 -18.92 0.02
CA THR A 477 14.47 -18.82 1.40
C THR A 477 15.28 -20.07 1.75
N ALA A 478 16.38 -19.89 2.50
CA ALA A 478 17.32 -20.93 2.95
C ALA A 478 16.72 -22.05 3.84
N ASN A 479 15.39 -22.21 3.86
CA ASN A 479 14.67 -23.13 4.75
C ASN A 479 14.34 -24.49 4.13
N TRP A 480 14.87 -24.84 2.95
CA TRP A 480 14.64 -26.16 2.34
C TRP A 480 15.82 -27.15 2.40
N ARG A 481 16.98 -26.82 2.97
CA ARG A 481 18.06 -27.82 3.16
C ARG A 481 17.98 -28.50 4.53
N ILE A 482 16.97 -29.34 4.72
CA ILE A 482 17.14 -30.50 5.60
C ILE A 482 17.54 -31.66 4.69
N GLY A 483 18.78 -32.11 4.84
CA GLY A 483 19.30 -33.33 4.23
C GLY A 483 20.48 -33.11 3.28
N SER A 484 21.68 -33.01 3.85
CA SER A 484 22.85 -33.83 3.47
C SER A 484 24.16 -33.05 3.71
N GLU A 485 24.93 -33.62 4.64
CA GLU A 485 26.40 -33.59 4.71
C GLU A 485 27.11 -32.23 4.79
N LYS A 486 27.75 -31.99 5.95
CA LYS A 486 29.21 -32.11 6.03
C LYS A 486 29.69 -32.26 7.48
N THR A 487 30.31 -33.42 7.69
CA THR A 487 31.56 -33.63 8.42
C THR A 487 31.54 -33.52 9.93
N ALA A 488 31.52 -34.70 10.53
CA ALA A 488 32.01 -35.00 11.87
C ALA A 488 33.39 -34.37 12.12
N LEU A 489 33.54 -33.75 13.29
CA LEU A 489 34.76 -33.85 14.09
C LEU A 489 34.42 -33.73 15.56
N HIS A 490 34.93 -34.72 16.30
CA HIS A 490 34.69 -35.03 17.69
C HIS A 490 35.21 -33.96 18.66
N SER A 491 34.53 -33.77 19.79
CA SER A 491 35.16 -33.92 21.10
C SER A 491 34.12 -34.16 22.20
N ASN A 492 34.38 -35.20 23.00
CA ASN A 492 33.60 -35.68 24.13
C ASN A 492 33.83 -34.83 25.40
N GLY A 493 32.84 -34.80 26.28
CA GLY A 493 32.94 -34.39 27.69
C GLY A 493 31.58 -33.89 28.20
N SER A 494 30.70 -34.76 28.67
CA SER A 494 30.53 -35.21 30.07
C SER A 494 29.49 -34.39 30.83
N GLU A 495 28.35 -35.05 31.04
CA GLU A 495 27.52 -35.16 32.26
C GLU A 495 26.92 -33.93 32.98
N ASP A 496 25.61 -34.08 33.23
CA ASP A 496 24.81 -33.60 34.35
C ASP A 496 24.59 -32.10 34.60
N ALA A 497 23.35 -31.64 34.34
CA ALA A 497 22.49 -31.12 35.41
C ALA A 497 21.04 -30.92 34.91
N ILE A 498 20.12 -31.59 35.59
CA ILE A 498 18.68 -31.35 35.58
C ILE A 498 18.43 -30.00 36.28
N MET A 499 17.90 -28.99 35.55
CA MET A 499 17.17 -27.87 36.16
C MET A 499 15.95 -27.50 35.32
N SER A 500 14.80 -27.52 36.00
CA SER A 500 13.45 -27.16 35.58
C SER A 500 13.33 -25.71 35.06
N PRO A 501 12.26 -25.38 34.30
CA PRO A 501 12.19 -24.14 33.53
C PRO A 501 11.84 -22.95 34.42
N SER A 502 12.85 -22.23 34.89
CA SER A 502 12.68 -20.88 35.40
C SER A 502 12.43 -19.93 34.22
N GLU A 503 11.24 -19.33 34.22
CA GLU A 503 10.93 -17.99 33.73
C GLU A 503 11.91 -17.42 32.70
N GLN A 504 11.55 -17.56 31.42
CA GLN A 504 12.15 -16.77 30.36
C GLN A 504 11.79 -15.30 30.56
N GLN A 505 12.56 -14.62 31.43
CA GLN A 505 12.79 -13.19 31.30
C GLN A 505 13.30 -12.97 29.88
N GLY A 506 12.46 -12.37 29.04
CA GLY A 506 12.88 -11.90 27.74
C GLY A 506 14.07 -10.97 27.95
N VAL A 507 15.18 -11.28 27.28
CA VAL A 507 16.32 -10.36 27.18
C VAL A 507 15.76 -9.07 26.58
N THR A 508 15.59 -8.05 27.40
CA THR A 508 15.29 -6.70 26.96
C THR A 508 16.45 -6.26 26.06
N MET A 509 16.13 -5.92 24.81
CA MET A 509 17.09 -5.42 23.80
C MET A 509 17.81 -4.14 24.25
N ASP A 510 17.38 -3.53 25.35
CA ASP A 510 18.00 -2.35 25.96
C ASP A 510 19.44 -2.61 26.46
N ASN A 511 19.84 -3.89 26.63
CA ASN A 511 21.15 -4.28 27.15
C ASN A 511 22.16 -4.79 26.11
N ILE A 512 21.84 -4.76 24.80
CA ILE A 512 22.80 -5.19 23.77
C ILE A 512 23.66 -3.99 23.35
N HIS A 513 24.81 -3.87 24.01
CA HIS A 513 25.84 -2.87 23.72
C HIS A 513 26.81 -3.37 22.65
N TYR A 514 27.25 -2.45 21.78
CA TYR A 514 28.26 -2.77 20.79
C TYR A 514 29.65 -2.64 21.40
N TRP A 515 30.31 -3.77 21.64
CA TRP A 515 31.63 -3.82 22.27
C TRP A 515 32.80 -3.84 21.27
N GLY A 516 32.53 -3.78 19.96
CA GLY A 516 33.56 -3.79 18.92
C GLY A 516 34.30 -2.46 18.76
N GLU A 517 35.22 -2.42 17.78
CA GLU A 517 35.95 -1.21 17.39
C GLU A 517 35.03 -0.23 16.68
N ILE A 518 35.20 1.07 16.99
CA ILE A 518 34.47 2.16 16.34
C ILE A 518 35.22 2.49 15.03
N PRO A 519 34.55 2.46 13.87
CA PRO A 519 35.20 2.78 12.60
C PRO A 519 35.79 4.19 12.54
N GLU A 520 36.98 4.34 11.95
CA GLU A 520 37.71 5.62 11.86
C GLU A 520 36.96 6.71 11.07
N ASN A 521 36.02 6.29 10.22
CA ASN A 521 35.18 7.16 9.39
C ASN A 521 33.91 7.66 10.12
N PHE A 522 33.72 7.35 11.41
CA PHE A 522 32.64 7.90 12.22
C PHE A 522 33.01 9.29 12.77
N ASP A 523 32.22 10.30 12.41
CA ASP A 523 32.38 11.68 12.88
C ASP A 523 31.03 12.38 13.16
N GLU A 524 31.08 13.63 13.62
CA GLU A 524 29.89 14.47 13.87
C GLU A 524 29.02 14.66 12.61
N ALA A 525 29.65 14.64 11.43
CA ALA A 525 29.04 14.92 10.14
C ALA A 525 28.50 13.67 9.42
N VAL A 526 28.58 12.49 10.05
CA VAL A 526 28.26 11.19 9.43
C VAL A 526 26.86 11.15 8.80
N PHE A 527 25.90 11.89 9.38
CA PHE A 527 24.53 11.97 8.88
C PHE A 527 24.23 13.21 8.02
N ASP A 528 25.14 14.17 7.84
CA ASP A 528 24.84 15.49 7.24
C ASP A 528 24.28 15.40 5.81
N ASN A 529 24.87 14.53 4.98
CA ASN A 529 24.39 14.29 3.63
C ASN A 529 22.98 13.69 3.62
N ALA A 530 22.75 12.71 4.50
CA ALA A 530 21.46 12.04 4.62
C ALA A 530 20.39 13.00 5.18
N GLU A 531 20.73 13.78 6.20
CA GLU A 531 19.85 14.81 6.79
C GLU A 531 19.42 15.82 5.72
N THR A 532 20.38 16.33 4.93
CA THR A 532 20.11 17.29 3.85
C THR A 532 19.20 16.70 2.77
N SER A 533 19.47 15.45 2.35
CA SER A 533 18.68 14.73 1.36
C SER A 533 17.23 14.52 1.82
N ILE A 534 17.04 14.11 3.07
CA ILE A 534 15.71 13.90 3.66
C ILE A 534 14.98 15.22 3.90
N LYS A 535 15.66 16.29 4.35
CA LYS A 535 15.06 17.64 4.46
C LYS A 535 14.50 18.10 3.12
N TYR A 536 15.27 17.95 2.04
CA TYR A 536 14.81 18.31 0.70
C TYR A 536 13.63 17.44 0.23
N LEU A 537 13.65 16.14 0.53
CA LEU A 537 12.54 15.25 0.25
C LEU A 537 11.26 15.68 0.98
N VAL A 538 11.36 16.00 2.26
CA VAL A 538 10.25 16.50 3.08
C VAL A 538 9.74 17.83 2.54
N LEU A 539 10.62 18.77 2.23
CA LEU A 539 10.29 20.10 1.68
C LEU A 539 9.49 19.99 0.37
N THR A 540 9.84 19.04 -0.49
CA THR A 540 9.24 18.90 -1.83
C THR A 540 7.99 18.00 -1.87
N ASN A 541 7.74 17.19 -0.83
CA ASN A 541 6.62 16.23 -0.82
C ASN A 541 5.67 16.40 0.37
N THR A 542 6.17 16.31 1.60
CA THR A 542 5.33 16.28 2.82
C THR A 542 4.97 17.69 3.29
N TRP A 543 5.93 18.61 3.29
CA TRP A 543 5.74 20.00 3.72
C TRP A 543 4.63 20.75 2.96
N PRO A 544 4.54 20.67 1.61
CA PRO A 544 3.52 21.40 0.88
C PRO A 544 2.11 20.89 1.19
N LYS A 545 1.97 19.58 1.43
CA LYS A 545 0.70 18.97 1.84
C LYS A 545 0.29 19.42 3.23
N PHE A 546 1.23 19.43 4.18
CA PHE A 546 1.01 19.91 5.55
C PHE A 546 0.56 21.38 5.57
N VAL A 547 1.28 22.25 4.86
CA VAL A 547 0.95 23.68 4.78
C VAL A 547 -0.43 23.90 4.16
N LYS A 548 -0.76 23.17 3.09
CA LYS A 548 -2.07 23.28 2.42
C LYS A 548 -3.21 22.83 3.34
N GLU A 549 -3.01 21.74 4.08
CA GLU A 549 -4.01 21.25 5.03
C GLU A 549 -4.20 22.22 6.20
N ARG A 550 -3.13 22.69 6.82
CA ARG A 550 -3.20 23.64 7.93
C ARG A 550 -3.95 24.90 7.53
N ARG A 551 -3.69 25.45 6.35
CA ARG A 551 -4.43 26.60 5.81
C ARG A 551 -5.91 26.30 5.60
N SER A 552 -6.26 25.09 5.15
CA SER A 552 -7.66 24.72 4.98
C SER A 552 -8.40 24.65 6.32
N LEU A 553 -7.74 24.13 7.36
CA LEU A 553 -8.27 24.11 8.73
C LEU A 553 -8.38 25.52 9.31
N ASP A 554 -7.36 26.36 9.16
CA ASP A 554 -7.37 27.75 9.62
C ASP A 554 -8.48 28.56 8.93
N SER A 555 -8.74 28.31 7.65
CA SER A 555 -9.82 28.97 6.89
C SER A 555 -11.20 28.52 7.36
N LEU A 556 -11.37 27.23 7.69
CA LEU A 556 -12.60 26.69 8.25
C LEU A 556 -12.86 27.22 9.66
N ALA A 557 -11.83 27.23 10.52
CA ALA A 557 -11.92 27.79 11.87
C ALA A 557 -12.25 29.29 11.84
N ALA A 558 -11.67 30.05 10.90
CA ALA A 558 -12.00 31.45 10.71
C ALA A 558 -13.47 31.67 10.30
N LEU A 559 -14.02 30.79 9.45
CA LEU A 559 -15.44 30.81 9.07
C LEU A 559 -16.37 30.45 10.24
N GLU A 560 -15.99 29.47 11.06
CA GLU A 560 -16.74 29.06 12.25
C GLU A 560 -16.70 30.12 13.36
N SER A 561 -15.58 30.84 13.52
CA SER A 561 -15.43 31.94 14.48
C SER A 561 -16.09 33.26 14.06
N GLY A 562 -16.52 33.35 12.80
CA GLY A 562 -17.21 34.50 12.22
C GLY A 562 -18.73 34.37 12.16
N LEU A 563 -19.28 33.25 12.65
CA LEU A 563 -20.68 33.01 12.97
C LEU A 563 -20.88 33.17 14.49
#